data_AF-A0A9D5VTP0-F1
#
_entry.id   AF-A0A9D5VTP0-F1
#
_cell.length_a   1.000
_cell.length_b   1.000
_cell.length_c   1.000
_cell.angle_alpha   90.00
_cell.angle_beta   90.00
_cell.angle_gamma   90.00
#
_symmetry.space_group_name_H-M   'P 1'
#
loop_
_entity.id
_entity.type
_entity.pdbx_description
1 polymer ?
#
loop_
_entity_poly.entity_id
_entity_poly.type
_entity_poly.pdbx_seq_one_letter_code
_entity_poly.pdbx_strand_id
1 'polypeptide(L)'
;MKSQIFQTADSFLYSMLEKAVAKYLSPILSIRLEALEKLWDAWERIKTLEQPNDKKKSISILLDRTSKKPKFRKMLEQEAFKLTDIGNNFMIRYTELNKTPIELS
;
A
#
# COMPACT_ATOMS: atom_id res chain seq x y z
N MET A 1 19.02 -16.41 -3.72
CA MET A 1 18.82 -15.53 -4.89
C MET A 1 18.07 -14.29 -4.43
N LYS A 2 18.65 -13.10 -4.53
CA LYS A 2 17.87 -11.85 -4.39
C LYS A 2 17.18 -11.61 -5.73
N SER A 3 15.91 -12.01 -5.84
CA SER A 3 15.07 -11.51 -6.91
C SER A 3 14.73 -10.06 -6.56
N GLN A 4 15.30 -9.09 -7.27
CA GLN A 4 15.01 -7.69 -7.04
C GLN A 4 13.64 -7.37 -7.70
N ILE A 5 12.57 -7.85 -7.06
CA ILE A 5 11.19 -7.76 -7.56
C ILE A 5 10.70 -6.30 -7.58
N PHE A 6 11.24 -5.45 -6.69
CA PHE A 6 10.83 -4.07 -6.51
C PHE A 6 11.96 -3.09 -6.82
N GLN A 7 11.69 -2.14 -7.71
CA GLN A 7 12.59 -1.03 -8.02
C GLN A 7 12.20 0.20 -7.20
N THR A 8 12.81 0.36 -6.04
CA THR A 8 12.66 1.54 -5.20
C THR A 8 13.99 1.92 -4.57
N ALA A 9 14.27 3.21 -4.45
CA ALA A 9 15.43 3.73 -3.72
C ALA A 9 15.19 3.77 -2.20
N ASP A 10 13.95 3.60 -1.75
CA ASP A 10 13.58 3.58 -0.34
C ASP A 10 13.70 2.15 0.22
N SER A 11 14.70 1.94 1.08
CA SER A 11 15.00 0.64 1.68
C SER A 11 13.91 0.14 2.64
N PHE A 12 13.17 1.05 3.29
CA PHE A 12 12.05 0.70 4.14
C PHE A 12 10.87 0.19 3.32
N LEU A 13 10.54 0.89 2.24
CA LEU A 13 9.51 0.47 1.28
C LEU A 13 9.84 -0.89 0.69
N TYR A 14 11.09 -1.10 0.27
CA TYR A 14 11.54 -2.39 -0.24
C TYR A 14 11.29 -3.49 0.80
N SER A 15 11.72 -3.28 2.05
CA SER A 15 11.56 -4.26 3.12
C SER A 15 10.09 -4.55 3.45
N MET A 16 9.22 -3.55 3.42
CA MET A 16 7.78 -3.72 3.64
C MET A 16 7.17 -4.60 2.53
N LEU A 17 7.47 -4.31 1.26
CA LEU A 17 6.97 -5.07 0.12
C LEU A 17 7.50 -6.50 0.09
N GLU A 18 8.78 -6.69 0.38
CA GLU A 18 9.41 -8.02 0.47
C GLU A 18 8.73 -8.88 1.56
N LYS A 19 8.52 -8.31 2.76
CA LYS A 19 7.83 -9.00 3.86
C LYS A 19 6.39 -9.32 3.51
N ALA A 20 5.69 -8.40 2.86
CA ALA A 20 4.32 -8.62 2.42
C ALA A 20 4.23 -9.81 1.45
N VAL A 21 5.04 -9.82 0.39
CA VAL A 21 5.05 -10.91 -0.59
C VAL A 21 5.41 -12.25 0.05
N ALA A 22 6.44 -12.28 0.90
CA ALA A 22 6.87 -13.51 1.56
C ALA A 22 5.76 -14.14 2.43
N LYS A 23 4.89 -13.30 3.02
CA LYS A 23 3.84 -13.75 3.94
C LYS A 23 2.50 -14.02 3.27
N TYR A 24 2.21 -13.38 2.13
CA TYR A 24 0.88 -13.42 1.50
C TYR A 24 0.42 -14.82 1.11
N LEU A 25 1.34 -15.70 0.70
CA LEU A 25 1.05 -17.08 0.30
C LEU A 25 1.07 -18.08 1.46
N SER A 26 1.22 -17.61 2.70
CA SER A 26 1.19 -18.50 3.88
C SER A 26 -0.16 -19.19 4.02
N PRO A 27 -0.20 -20.49 4.38
CA PRO A 27 -1.45 -21.16 4.72
C PRO A 27 -2.05 -20.65 6.04
N ILE A 28 -1.27 -19.98 6.88
CA ILE A 28 -1.69 -19.49 8.19
C ILE A 28 -2.35 -18.12 8.05
N LEU A 29 -3.61 -18.01 8.47
CA LEU A 29 -4.42 -16.80 8.36
C LEU A 29 -3.77 -15.57 9.00
N SER A 30 -3.27 -15.69 10.24
CA SER A 30 -2.61 -14.57 10.93
C SER A 30 -1.41 -14.02 10.16
N ILE A 31 -0.62 -14.90 9.53
CA ILE A 31 0.52 -14.49 8.69
C ILE A 31 0.05 -13.75 7.44
N ARG A 32 -1.07 -14.16 6.82
CA ARG A 32 -1.66 -13.44 5.69
C ARG A 32 -2.18 -12.05 6.09
N LEU A 33 -2.76 -11.93 7.29
CA LEU A 33 -3.21 -10.64 7.83
C LEU A 33 -2.01 -9.71 8.09
N GLU A 34 -0.90 -10.23 8.62
CA GLU A 34 0.36 -9.47 8.72
C GLU A 34 0.89 -9.05 7.34
N ALA A 35 0.71 -9.87 6.30
CA ALA A 35 1.07 -9.50 4.93
C ALA A 35 0.26 -8.27 4.46
N LEU A 36 -1.04 -8.27 4.72
CA LEU A 36 -1.94 -7.17 4.38
C LEU A 36 -1.57 -5.88 5.13
N GLU A 37 -1.25 -5.98 6.43
CA GLU A 37 -0.74 -4.87 7.22
C GLU A 37 0.51 -4.26 6.57
N LYS A 38 1.47 -5.10 6.14
CA LYS A 38 2.71 -4.63 5.51
C LYS A 38 2.48 -4.02 4.13
N LEU A 39 1.52 -4.51 3.35
CA LEU A 39 1.09 -3.85 2.10
C LEU A 39 0.51 -2.46 2.38
N TRP A 40 -0.27 -2.33 3.45
CA TRP A 40 -0.84 -1.05 3.86
C TRP A 40 0.22 -0.06 4.35
N ASP A 41 1.19 -0.52 5.15
CA ASP A 41 2.32 0.31 5.57
C ASP A 41 3.16 0.77 4.36
N ALA A 42 3.37 -0.11 3.37
CA ALA A 42 4.04 0.25 2.12
C ALA A 42 3.27 1.33 1.36
N TRP A 43 1.93 1.22 1.28
CA TRP A 43 1.08 2.26 0.70
C TRP A 43 1.21 3.59 1.45
N GLU A 44 1.13 3.59 2.79
CA GLU A 44 1.34 4.80 3.60
C GLU A 44 2.73 5.42 3.36
N ARG A 45 3.77 4.59 3.22
CA ARG A 45 5.14 5.07 2.92
C ARG A 45 5.20 5.75 1.56
N ILE A 46 4.65 5.12 0.52
CA ILE A 46 4.60 5.66 -0.84
C ILE A 46 3.98 7.06 -0.87
N LYS A 47 2.91 7.28 -0.11
CA LYS A 47 2.23 8.59 -0.02
C LYS A 47 3.12 9.72 0.52
N THR A 48 4.28 9.42 1.10
CA THR A 48 5.20 10.42 1.68
C THR A 48 6.50 10.62 0.89
N LEU A 49 6.73 9.87 -0.18
CA LEU A 49 8.04 9.85 -0.85
C LEU A 49 8.36 11.13 -1.64
N GLU A 50 7.37 11.75 -2.29
CA GLU A 50 7.61 12.93 -3.14
C GLU A 50 7.50 14.23 -2.34
N GLN A 51 6.53 14.32 -1.42
CA GLN A 51 6.30 15.49 -0.55
C GLN A 51 5.87 15.04 0.85
N PRO A 52 6.81 14.86 1.80
CA PRO A 52 6.50 14.36 3.14
C PRO A 52 5.48 15.21 3.93
N ASN A 53 5.49 16.53 3.70
CA ASN A 53 4.64 17.49 4.42
C ASN A 53 3.24 17.66 3.81
N ASP A 54 3.00 17.14 2.61
CA ASP A 54 1.71 17.21 1.93
C ASP A 54 1.43 15.89 1.19
N LYS A 55 0.81 14.94 1.91
CA LYS A 55 0.48 13.62 1.38
C LYS A 55 -0.39 13.69 0.11
N LYS A 56 -1.31 14.65 0.01
CA LYS A 56 -2.20 14.78 -1.16
C LYS A 56 -1.39 15.20 -2.39
N LYS A 57 -0.53 16.21 -2.24
CA LYS A 57 0.36 16.66 -3.31
C LYS A 57 1.38 15.59 -3.69
N SER A 58 1.93 14.88 -2.71
CA SER A 58 2.86 13.77 -2.91
C SER A 58 2.24 12.67 -3.79
N ILE A 59 1.01 12.25 -3.50
CA ILE A 59 0.28 11.27 -4.31
C ILE A 59 0.04 11.79 -5.73
N SER A 60 -0.39 13.06 -5.87
CA SER A 60 -0.61 13.63 -7.21
C SER A 60 0.66 13.56 -8.06
N ILE A 61 1.80 13.98 -7.50
CA ILE A 61 3.11 13.93 -8.18
C ILE A 61 3.47 12.50 -8.57
N LEU A 62 3.31 11.55 -7.64
CA LEU A 62 3.56 10.14 -7.91
C LEU A 62 2.72 9.63 -9.09
N LEU A 63 1.41 9.89 -9.07
CA LEU A 63 0.50 9.44 -10.12
C LEU A 63 0.82 10.09 -11.47
N ASP A 64 1.20 11.37 -11.47
CA ASP A 64 1.63 12.09 -12.68
C ASP A 64 2.92 11.48 -13.28
N ARG A 65 3.83 10.98 -12.43
CA ARG A 65 5.02 10.24 -12.86
C ARG A 65 4.67 8.85 -13.42
N THR A 66 3.63 8.20 -12.90
CA THR A 66 3.20 6.86 -13.35
C THR A 66 2.56 6.90 -14.74
N SER A 67 1.81 7.95 -15.09
CA SER A 67 1.16 8.04 -16.39
C SER A 67 0.86 9.47 -16.84
N LYS A 68 1.33 9.82 -18.04
CA LYS A 68 0.95 11.07 -18.75
C LYS A 68 -0.36 10.96 -19.54
N LYS A 69 -0.93 9.75 -19.69
CA LYS A 69 -2.19 9.54 -20.42
C LYS A 69 -3.37 9.97 -19.54
N PRO A 70 -4.16 11.00 -19.91
CA PRO A 70 -5.16 11.58 -19.01
C PRO A 70 -6.20 10.57 -18.48
N LYS A 71 -6.71 9.69 -19.36
CA LYS A 71 -7.71 8.67 -18.97
C LYS A 71 -7.14 7.69 -17.94
N PHE A 72 -5.92 7.20 -18.15
CA PHE A 72 -5.29 6.25 -17.24
C PHE A 72 -4.86 6.91 -15.94
N ARG A 73 -4.34 8.14 -16.00
CA ARG A 73 -4.02 8.94 -14.81
C ARG A 73 -5.22 9.19 -13.90
N LYS A 74 -6.39 9.48 -14.49
CA LYS A 74 -7.66 9.62 -13.75
C LYS A 74 -8.09 8.31 -13.08
N MET A 75 -7.92 7.18 -13.77
CA MET A 75 -8.23 5.86 -13.21
C MET A 75 -7.34 5.53 -12.00
N LEU A 76 -6.03 5.75 -12.10
CA LEU A 76 -5.10 5.52 -11.00
C LEU A 76 -5.44 6.38 -9.77
N GLU A 77 -5.92 7.60 -9.98
CA GLU A 77 -6.37 8.47 -8.89
C GLU A 77 -7.59 7.93 -8.17
N GLN A 78 -8.58 7.49 -8.94
CA GLN A 78 -9.79 6.86 -8.38
C GLN A 78 -9.43 5.61 -7.59
N GLU A 79 -8.48 4.81 -8.06
CA GLU A 79 -7.96 3.65 -7.32
C GLU A 79 -7.23 4.05 -6.04
N ALA A 80 -6.37 5.07 -6.08
CA ALA A 80 -5.67 5.58 -4.89
C ALA A 80 -6.65 6.11 -3.82
N PHE A 81 -7.73 6.78 -4.24
CA PHE A 81 -8.81 7.19 -3.34
C PHE A 81 -9.55 6.01 -2.74
N LYS A 82 -9.95 5.03 -3.57
CA LYS A 82 -10.62 3.80 -3.10
C LYS A 82 -9.74 3.02 -2.12
N LEU A 83 -8.44 2.89 -2.37
CA LEU A 83 -7.51 2.24 -1.45
C LEU A 83 -7.45 2.97 -0.11
N THR A 84 -7.44 4.31 -0.13
CA THR A 84 -7.47 5.11 1.08
C THR A 84 -8.76 4.91 1.87
N ASP A 85 -9.90 4.86 1.17
CA ASP A 85 -11.20 4.57 1.78
C ASP A 85 -11.25 3.16 2.40
N ILE A 86 -10.78 2.14 1.67
CA ILE A 86 -10.69 0.77 2.18
C ILE A 86 -9.88 0.73 3.48
N GLY A 87 -8.68 1.29 3.50
CA GLY A 87 -7.86 1.24 4.73
C GLY A 87 -8.39 2.11 5.87
N ASN A 88 -9.30 3.05 5.61
CA ASN A 88 -9.98 3.79 6.67
C ASN A 88 -11.17 3.02 7.28
N ASN A 89 -11.83 2.15 6.49
CA ASN A 89 -13.04 1.45 6.93
C ASN A 89 -12.79 0.01 7.41
N PHE A 90 -11.76 -0.66 6.91
CA PHE A 90 -11.45 -2.05 7.26
C PHE A 90 -10.28 -2.17 8.24
N MET A 91 -10.36 -3.16 9.13
CA MET A 91 -9.36 -3.44 10.17
C MET A 91 -8.11 -4.11 9.56
N ILE A 92 -7.38 -3.34 8.75
CA ILE A 92 -6.11 -3.78 8.18
C ILE A 92 -5.00 -3.80 9.26
N ARG A 93 -5.08 -2.89 10.23
CA ARG A 93 -4.26 -2.94 11.46
C ARG A 93 -5.13 -3.44 12.60
N TYR A 94 -4.71 -4.53 13.24
CA TYR A 94 -5.47 -5.22 14.30
C TYR A 94 -5.72 -4.38 15.55
N THR A 95 -4.99 -3.28 15.74
CA THR A 95 -5.10 -2.39 16.90
C THR A 95 -6.09 -1.24 16.70
N GLU A 96 -6.65 -1.07 15.50
CA GLU A 96 -7.57 0.02 15.19
C GLU A 96 -9.00 -0.35 15.59
N LEU A 97 -9.42 0.15 16.76
CA LEU A 97 -10.80 0.05 17.25
C LEU A 97 -11.73 0.86 16.32
N ASN A 98 -12.93 0.35 16.05
CA ASN A 98 -13.97 0.94 15.17
C ASN A 98 -13.84 0.67 13.65
N LYS A 99 -13.14 -0.40 13.24
CA LYS A 99 -13.10 -0.82 11.83
C LYS A 99 -13.71 -2.20 11.62
N THR A 100 -14.25 -2.44 10.42
CA THR A 100 -14.84 -3.73 10.07
C THR A 100 -13.74 -4.80 9.98
N PRO A 101 -13.85 -5.92 10.72
CA PRO A 101 -12.88 -7.01 10.63
C PRO A 101 -12.77 -7.58 9.21
N ILE A 102 -11.57 -8.02 8.85
CA ILE A 102 -11.34 -8.71 7.58
C ILE A 102 -11.47 -10.21 7.83
N GLU A 103 -12.58 -10.78 7.39
CA GLU A 103 -12.81 -12.21 7.41
C GLU A 103 -12.35 -12.80 6.07
N LEU A 104 -11.39 -13.74 6.10
CA LEU A 104 -11.03 -14.50 4.91
C LEU A 104 -11.91 -15.76 4.88
N SER A 105 -12.86 -15.79 3.94
CA SER A 105 -13.71 -16.95 3.63
C SER A 105 -12.90 -18.14 3.12
#